data_AF-A0A958BBR8-F1
#
_entry.id   AF-A0A958BBR8-F1
#
_cell.length_a   1.000
_cell.length_b   1.000
_cell.length_c   1.000
_cell.angle_alpha   90.00
_cell.angle_beta   90.00
_cell.angle_gamma   90.00
#
_symmetry.space_group_name_H-M   'P 1'
#
loop_
_entity.id
_entity.type
_entity.pdbx_description
1 polymer ?
#
loop_
_entity_poly.entity_id
_entity_poly.type
_entity_poly.pdbx_seq_one_letter_code
_entity_poly.pdbx_strand_id
1 'polypeptide(L)'
;MELFLGYLQDTGFNYFSIGNIIMVIVGLTFVYLGIARGFEPLLLIPIGFGMVVGNVPFPPGFELGIYEEGSVMNYLYFGVVRGIYPPIIFLGIGAMTDFSALVAQPRLILLGAAAQMGIFATFLAALYIGGAFGVLGLSDPNNPMRLFQASGSIAIIGGADGPTAIFLT
;
A
#
# COMPACT_ATOMS: atom_id res chain seq x y z
N MET A 1 16.44 9.41 41.07
CA MET A 1 15.18 8.66 40.83
C MET A 1 14.33 9.35 39.78
N GLU A 2 14.03 10.65 39.92
CA GLU A 2 13.24 11.38 38.90
C GLU A 2 13.92 11.48 37.52
N LEU A 3 15.24 11.70 37.47
CA LEU A 3 16.00 11.70 36.20
C LEU A 3 15.95 10.35 35.45
N PHE A 4 15.89 9.24 36.18
CA PHE A 4 15.80 7.89 35.59
C PHE A 4 14.37 7.58 35.14
N LEU A 5 13.37 8.05 35.88
CA LEU A 5 11.95 7.97 35.50
C LEU A 5 11.64 8.85 34.29
N GLY A 6 12.21 10.06 34.20
CA GLY A 6 12.13 10.92 33.02
C GLY A 6 12.80 10.27 31.79
N TYR A 7 13.99 9.70 31.96
CA TYR A 7 14.65 8.94 30.88
C TYR A 7 13.81 7.76 30.38
N LEU A 8 13.16 7.02 31.28
CA LEU A 8 12.26 5.93 30.89
C LEU A 8 10.98 6.42 30.20
N GLN A 9 10.46 7.59 30.59
CA GLN A 9 9.28 8.21 29.95
C GLN A 9 9.59 8.77 28.57
N ASP A 10 10.79 9.31 28.37
CA ASP A 10 11.27 9.83 27.08
C ASP A 10 11.75 8.73 26.13
N THR A 11 11.89 7.49 26.61
CA THR A 11 12.20 6.36 25.72
C THR A 11 11.01 6.02 24.83
N GLY A 12 11.29 5.75 23.54
CA GLY A 12 10.29 5.34 22.54
C GLY A 12 9.46 4.12 22.96
N PHE A 13 9.91 3.33 23.94
CA PHE A 13 9.19 2.21 24.54
C PHE A 13 7.83 2.59 25.14
N ASN A 14 7.70 3.82 25.68
CA ASN A 14 6.45 4.29 26.27
C ASN A 14 5.37 4.65 25.22
N TYR A 15 5.78 4.80 23.97
CA TYR A 15 4.91 5.15 22.84
C TYR A 15 4.52 3.93 21.98
N PHE A 16 4.96 2.72 22.34
CA PHE A 16 4.54 1.50 21.63
C PHE A 16 3.08 1.18 21.94
N SER A 17 2.23 1.25 20.91
CA SER A 17 0.92 0.62 20.95
C SER A 17 1.02 -0.85 20.52
N ILE A 18 0.05 -1.66 20.94
CA ILE A 18 -0.10 -3.05 20.45
C ILE A 18 -0.22 -3.08 18.92
N GLY A 19 -0.85 -2.07 18.31
CA GLY A 19 -0.97 -1.96 16.86
C GLY A 19 0.38 -1.83 16.16
N ASN A 20 1.32 -1.07 16.71
CA ASN A 20 2.67 -0.92 16.17
C ASN A 20 3.40 -2.28 16.12
N ILE A 21 3.28 -3.07 17.18
CA ILE A 21 3.91 -4.40 17.26
C ILE A 21 3.34 -5.33 16.18
N ILE A 22 2.01 -5.34 16.02
CA ILE A 22 1.34 -6.15 14.98
C ILE A 22 1.84 -5.75 13.59
N MET A 23 1.89 -4.45 13.30
CA MET A 23 2.32 -3.96 11.99
C MET A 23 3.80 -4.22 11.71
N VAL A 24 4.67 -4.17 12.71
CA VAL A 24 6.07 -4.58 12.58
C VAL A 24 6.19 -6.07 12.23
N ILE A 25 5.41 -6.93 12.88
CA ILE A 25 5.36 -8.37 12.56
C ILE A 25 4.90 -8.60 11.12
N VAL A 26 3.87 -7.87 10.67
CA VAL A 26 3.39 -7.93 9.28
C VAL A 26 4.47 -7.46 8.30
N GLY A 27 5.16 -6.35 8.60
CA GLY A 27 6.27 -5.84 7.82
C GLY A 27 7.43 -6.84 7.69
N LEU A 28 7.83 -7.47 8.79
CA LEU A 28 8.85 -8.53 8.79
C LEU A 28 8.39 -9.76 7.98
N THR A 29 7.11 -10.09 8.02
CA THR A 29 6.54 -11.17 7.20
C THR A 29 6.67 -10.85 5.72
N PHE A 30 6.43 -9.60 5.31
CA PHE A 30 6.57 -9.18 3.91
C PHE A 30 8.03 -9.20 3.45
N VAL A 31 8.96 -8.73 4.29
CA VAL A 31 10.40 -8.85 4.02
C VAL A 31 10.81 -10.32 3.88
N TYR A 32 10.31 -11.19 4.76
CA TYR A 32 10.56 -12.63 4.66
C TYR A 32 10.02 -13.24 3.37
N LEU A 33 8.80 -12.90 2.95
CA LEU A 33 8.21 -13.38 1.70
C LEU A 33 9.00 -12.88 0.48
N GLY A 34 9.47 -11.63 0.50
CA GLY A 34 10.28 -11.05 -0.57
C GLY A 34 11.64 -11.73 -0.70
N ILE A 35 12.31 -12.04 0.42
CA ILE A 35 13.66 -12.63 0.42
C ILE A 35 13.62 -14.16 0.27
N ALA A 36 12.91 -14.86 1.16
CA ALA A 36 12.98 -16.31 1.26
C ALA A 36 12.13 -17.02 0.19
N ARG A 37 11.06 -16.36 -0.29
CA ARG A 37 10.14 -16.93 -1.28
C ARG A 37 10.18 -16.22 -2.63
N GLY A 38 10.90 -15.10 -2.74
CA GLY A 38 11.07 -14.38 -4.01
C GLY A 38 9.78 -13.74 -4.53
N PHE A 39 8.78 -13.49 -3.67
CA PHE A 39 7.55 -12.78 -4.08
C PHE A 39 7.86 -11.30 -4.28
N GLU A 40 7.78 -10.82 -5.52
CA GLU A 40 7.97 -9.41 -5.93
C GLU A 40 9.05 -8.66 -5.11
N PRO A 41 10.30 -9.14 -5.07
CA PRO A 41 11.32 -8.64 -4.14
C PRO A 41 11.60 -7.15 -4.32
N LEU A 42 11.45 -6.62 -5.53
CA LEU A 42 11.69 -5.21 -5.87
C LEU A 42 10.70 -4.26 -5.19
N LEU A 43 9.46 -4.70 -4.91
CA LEU A 43 8.43 -3.87 -4.30
C LEU A 43 8.12 -4.31 -2.86
N LEU A 44 8.00 -5.62 -2.62
CA LEU A 44 7.57 -6.17 -1.33
C LEU A 44 8.60 -5.94 -0.22
N ILE A 45 9.90 -5.96 -0.55
CA ILE A 45 10.96 -5.71 0.45
C ILE A 45 10.95 -4.23 0.89
N PRO A 46 10.99 -3.23 -0.02
CA PRO A 46 10.85 -1.83 0.38
C PRO A 46 9.55 -1.53 1.14
N ILE A 47 8.42 -2.12 0.73
CA ILE A 47 7.13 -1.96 1.43
C ILE A 47 7.20 -2.55 2.84
N GLY A 48 7.74 -3.77 2.97
CA GLY A 48 7.95 -4.43 4.26
C GLY A 48 8.84 -3.61 5.19
N PHE A 49 9.95 -3.10 4.67
CA PHE A 49 10.86 -2.22 5.41
C PHE A 49 10.18 -0.91 5.82
N GLY A 50 9.45 -0.26 4.92
CA GLY A 50 8.68 0.95 5.20
C GLY A 50 7.63 0.74 6.29
N MET A 51 6.95 -0.42 6.31
CA MET A 51 6.03 -0.78 7.40
C MET A 51 6.74 -0.95 8.74
N VAL A 52 7.92 -1.58 8.77
CA VAL A 52 8.69 -1.73 10.00
C VAL A 52 9.10 -0.35 10.52
N VAL A 53 9.76 0.46 9.69
CA VAL A 53 10.27 1.77 10.09
C VAL A 53 9.14 2.74 10.44
N GLY A 54 8.07 2.77 9.65
CA GLY A 54 6.92 3.65 9.89
C GLY A 54 6.12 3.31 11.15
N ASN A 55 6.28 2.10 11.71
CA ASN A 55 5.64 1.68 12.95
C ASN A 55 6.58 1.69 14.17
N VAL A 56 7.86 2.07 14.01
CA VAL A 56 8.73 2.35 15.16
C VAL A 56 8.24 3.65 15.82
N PRO A 57 7.80 3.62 17.08
CA PRO A 57 7.34 4.83 17.75
C PRO A 57 8.52 5.73 18.11
N PHE A 58 8.34 7.01 17.87
CA PHE A 58 9.28 8.07 18.20
C PHE A 58 8.55 9.12 19.04
N PRO A 59 9.26 9.84 19.94
CA PRO A 59 8.67 10.98 20.62
C PRO A 59 8.27 12.05 19.59
N PRO A 60 7.17 12.78 19.81
CA PRO A 60 6.72 13.82 18.88
C PRO A 60 7.76 14.95 18.75
N GLY A 61 7.97 15.45 17.53
CA GLY A 61 8.87 16.59 17.27
C GLY A 61 10.30 16.22 16.84
N PHE A 62 10.56 14.95 16.51
CA PHE A 62 11.85 14.50 15.96
C PHE A 62 11.91 14.52 14.43
N GLU A 63 10.83 14.94 13.74
CA GLU A 63 10.75 15.01 12.26
C GLU A 63 11.07 13.67 11.58
N LEU A 64 10.62 12.57 12.18
CA LEU A 64 10.84 11.20 11.68
C LEU A 64 9.56 10.61 11.08
N GLY A 65 8.40 11.20 11.39
CA GLY A 65 7.11 10.68 10.95
C GLY A 65 6.84 10.89 9.47
N ILE A 66 6.00 10.04 8.87
CA ILE A 66 5.51 10.21 7.49
C ILE A 66 4.63 11.46 7.37
N TYR A 67 3.91 11.79 8.45
CA TYR A 67 2.97 12.92 8.52
C TYR A 67 3.57 14.18 9.15
N GLU A 68 4.84 14.16 9.53
CA GLU A 68 5.55 15.35 10.02
C GLU A 68 6.16 16.10 8.83
N GLU A 69 5.75 17.35 8.61
CA GLU A 69 6.34 18.21 7.58
C GLU A 69 7.84 18.38 7.86
N GLY A 70 8.68 18.22 6.84
CA GLY A 70 10.14 18.31 6.96
C GLY A 70 10.85 16.96 7.21
N SER A 71 10.11 15.90 7.55
CA SER A 71 10.68 14.56 7.68
C SER A 71 11.14 13.99 6.34
N VAL A 72 12.24 13.23 6.38
CA VAL A 72 12.72 12.45 5.22
C VAL A 72 11.62 11.53 4.69
N MET A 73 10.85 10.90 5.58
CA MET A 73 9.75 10.01 5.19
C MET A 73 8.59 10.76 4.55
N ASN A 74 8.31 11.99 4.99
CA ASN A 74 7.32 12.86 4.38
C ASN A 74 7.71 13.26 2.94
N TYR A 75 8.98 13.62 2.72
CA TYR A 75 9.48 13.92 1.38
C TYR A 75 9.43 12.72 0.43
N LEU A 76 9.69 11.50 0.93
CA LEU A 76 9.52 10.30 0.13
C LEU A 76 8.04 10.03 -0.15
N TYR A 77 7.15 10.19 0.84
CA TYR A 77 5.72 9.96 0.64
C TYR A 77 5.06 10.99 -0.29
N PHE A 78 5.59 12.21 -0.35
CA PHE A 78 5.14 13.25 -1.28
C PHE A 78 5.08 12.78 -2.73
N GLY A 79 6.05 11.99 -3.19
CA GLY A 79 6.08 11.48 -4.57
C GLY A 79 4.95 10.48 -4.85
N VAL A 80 4.42 9.80 -3.83
CA VAL A 80 3.24 8.93 -3.95
C VAL A 80 1.96 9.78 -3.95
N VAL A 81 1.81 10.68 -2.97
CA VAL A 81 0.60 11.53 -2.83
C VAL A 81 0.39 12.45 -4.03
N ARG A 82 1.47 12.96 -4.62
CA ARG A 82 1.42 13.80 -5.82
C ARG A 82 1.33 13.00 -7.11
N GLY A 83 1.35 11.67 -7.05
CA GLY A 83 1.28 10.79 -8.21
C GLY A 83 2.50 10.92 -9.13
N ILE A 84 3.70 11.19 -8.59
CA ILE A 84 4.93 11.31 -9.37
C ILE A 84 5.54 9.93 -9.61
N TYR A 85 5.67 9.10 -8.57
CA TYR A 85 6.33 7.80 -8.69
C TYR A 85 5.55 6.78 -9.53
N PRO A 86 4.22 6.61 -9.37
CA PRO A 86 3.51 5.57 -10.11
C PRO A 86 3.58 5.73 -11.64
N PRO A 87 3.40 6.93 -12.23
CA PRO A 87 3.56 7.11 -13.68
C PRO A 87 4.99 6.92 -14.17
N ILE A 88 6.00 7.28 -13.38
CA ILE A 88 7.41 7.04 -13.73
C ILE A 88 7.72 5.54 -13.74
N ILE A 89 7.24 4.80 -12.74
CA ILE A 89 7.37 3.34 -12.71
C ILE A 89 6.63 2.72 -13.90
N PHE A 90 5.40 3.18 -14.20
CA PHE A 90 4.62 2.71 -15.33
C PHE A 90 5.29 2.98 -16.68
N LEU A 91 5.90 4.16 -16.84
CA LEU A 91 6.73 4.49 -18.00
C LEU A 91 7.92 3.52 -18.13
N GLY A 92 8.58 3.20 -17.03
CA GLY A 92 9.68 2.22 -17.00
C GLY A 92 9.23 0.81 -17.39
N ILE A 93 8.09 0.33 -16.87
CA ILE A 93 7.52 -0.96 -17.25
C ILE A 93 7.15 -0.96 -18.74
N GLY A 94 6.52 0.10 -19.24
CA GLY A 94 6.20 0.26 -20.66
C GLY A 94 7.44 0.23 -21.55
N ALA A 95 8.54 0.85 -21.12
CA ALA A 95 9.81 0.82 -21.85
C ALA A 95 10.47 -0.57 -21.86
N MET A 96 10.21 -1.41 -20.85
CA MET A 96 10.72 -2.80 -20.78
C MET A 96 9.78 -3.82 -21.42
N THR A 97 8.57 -3.43 -21.82
CA THR A 97 7.55 -4.35 -22.36
C THR A 97 7.81 -4.64 -23.84
N ASP A 98 7.98 -5.92 -24.19
CA ASP A 98 8.12 -6.36 -25.56
C ASP A 98 6.75 -6.54 -26.23
N PHE A 99 6.47 -5.71 -27.24
CA PHE A 99 5.23 -5.78 -28.01
C PHE A 99 5.28 -6.79 -29.16
N SER A 100 6.41 -7.43 -29.43
CA SER A 100 6.58 -8.35 -30.57
C SER A 100 5.56 -9.47 -30.57
N ALA A 101 5.29 -10.08 -29.41
CA ALA A 101 4.27 -11.13 -29.27
C ALA A 101 2.84 -10.61 -29.51
N LEU A 102 2.54 -9.39 -29.05
CA LEU A 102 1.22 -8.76 -29.23
C LEU A 102 0.96 -8.41 -30.69
N VAL A 103 1.96 -7.90 -31.39
CA VAL A 103 1.88 -7.55 -32.81
C VAL A 103 1.80 -8.81 -33.67
N ALA A 104 2.54 -9.86 -33.33
CA ALA A 104 2.51 -11.14 -34.04
C ALA A 104 1.16 -11.87 -33.90
N GLN A 105 0.50 -11.75 -32.74
CA GLN A 105 -0.81 -12.35 -32.50
C GLN A 105 -1.78 -11.38 -31.83
N PRO A 106 -2.49 -10.53 -32.62
CA PRO A 106 -3.41 -9.52 -32.10
C PRO A 106 -4.56 -10.07 -31.25
N ARG A 107 -4.89 -11.36 -31.41
CA ARG A 107 -5.90 -12.04 -30.57
C ARG A 107 -5.53 -12.05 -29.08
N LEU A 108 -4.26 -11.88 -28.73
CA LEU A 108 -3.81 -11.76 -27.33
C LEU A 108 -4.37 -10.52 -26.63
N ILE A 109 -4.80 -9.49 -27.38
CA ILE A 109 -5.51 -8.33 -26.82
C ILE A 109 -6.80 -8.76 -26.11
N LEU A 110 -7.45 -9.85 -26.56
CA LEU A 110 -8.65 -10.39 -25.91
C LEU A 110 -8.38 -10.95 -24.51
N LEU A 111 -7.16 -11.42 -24.22
CA LEU A 111 -6.78 -11.79 -22.85
C LEU A 111 -6.75 -10.54 -21.95
N GLY A 112 -6.26 -9.41 -22.46
CA GLY A 112 -6.32 -8.13 -21.75
C GLY A 112 -7.76 -7.68 -21.48
N ALA A 113 -8.68 -7.91 -22.41
CA ALA A 113 -10.11 -7.69 -22.18
C ALA A 113 -10.69 -8.64 -21.12
N ALA A 114 -10.25 -9.90 -21.08
CA ALA A 114 -10.64 -10.84 -20.03
C ALA A 114 -10.13 -10.43 -18.64
N ALA A 115 -8.94 -9.81 -18.55
CA ALA A 115 -8.40 -9.27 -17.29
C ALA A 115 -9.31 -8.19 -16.68
N GLN A 116 -10.02 -7.41 -17.51
CA GLN A 116 -11.00 -6.42 -17.02
C GLN A 116 -12.19 -7.07 -16.30
N MET A 117 -12.56 -8.30 -16.65
CA MET A 117 -13.58 -9.03 -15.89
C MET A 117 -13.14 -9.32 -14.46
N GLY A 118 -11.84 -9.51 -14.22
CA GLY A 118 -11.28 -9.64 -12.87
C GLY A 118 -11.53 -8.41 -12.01
N ILE A 119 -11.26 -7.22 -12.56
CA ILE A 119 -11.52 -5.92 -11.92
C ILE A 119 -13.01 -5.80 -11.57
N PHE A 120 -13.91 -6.03 -12.54
CA PHE A 120 -15.35 -5.95 -12.30
C PHE A 120 -15.84 -6.98 -11.26
N ALA A 121 -15.33 -8.21 -11.29
CA ALA A 121 -15.67 -9.23 -10.31
C ALA A 121 -15.23 -8.81 -8.90
N THR A 122 -14.01 -8.29 -8.75
CA THR A 122 -13.51 -7.78 -7.46
C THR A 122 -14.31 -6.55 -6.98
N PHE A 123 -14.74 -5.67 -7.88
CA PHE A 123 -15.58 -4.53 -7.55
C PHE A 123 -16.94 -4.95 -7.00
N LEU A 124 -17.64 -5.85 -7.70
CA LEU A 124 -18.95 -6.35 -7.27
C LEU A 124 -18.85 -7.12 -5.95
N ALA A 125 -17.79 -7.92 -5.79
CA ALA A 125 -17.51 -8.62 -4.53
C ALA A 125 -17.24 -7.63 -3.38
N ALA A 126 -16.43 -6.60 -3.61
CA ALA A 126 -16.13 -5.57 -2.60
C ALA A 126 -17.37 -4.77 -2.21
N LEU A 127 -18.24 -4.42 -3.16
CA LEU A 127 -19.52 -3.77 -2.87
C LEU A 127 -20.44 -4.67 -2.04
N TYR A 128 -20.59 -5.94 -2.43
CA TYR A 128 -21.46 -6.87 -1.74
C TYR A 128 -20.96 -7.14 -0.31
N ILE A 129 -19.67 -7.45 -0.15
CA ILE A 129 -19.08 -7.75 1.14
C ILE A 129 -19.01 -6.49 2.02
N GLY A 130 -18.59 -5.34 1.48
CA GLY A 130 -18.50 -4.08 2.22
C GLY A 130 -19.85 -3.46 2.60
N GLY A 131 -20.91 -3.77 1.85
CA GLY A 131 -22.30 -3.46 2.19
C GLY A 131 -22.90 -4.43 3.21
N ALA A 132 -22.61 -5.73 3.10
CA ALA A 132 -23.15 -6.76 3.99
C ALA A 132 -22.46 -6.81 5.36
N PHE A 133 -21.15 -6.55 5.41
CA PHE A 133 -20.33 -6.61 6.62
C PHE A 133 -19.85 -5.22 7.04
N GLY A 134 -20.68 -4.51 7.81
CA GLY A 134 -20.32 -3.19 8.37
C GLY A 134 -19.07 -3.19 9.26
N VAL A 135 -18.66 -4.36 9.77
CA VAL A 135 -17.43 -4.53 10.56
C VAL A 135 -16.16 -4.18 9.76
N LEU A 136 -16.21 -4.27 8.42
CA LEU A 136 -15.07 -3.92 7.56
C LEU A 136 -14.83 -2.41 7.44
N GLY A 137 -15.75 -1.55 7.92
CA GLY A 137 -15.58 -0.09 7.90
C GLY A 137 -15.52 0.53 6.49
N LEU A 138 -15.93 -0.25 5.47
CA LEU A 138 -15.99 0.18 4.07
C LEU A 138 -17.22 1.05 3.80
N SER A 139 -18.30 0.84 4.54
CA SER A 139 -19.53 1.62 4.49
C SER A 139 -19.59 2.62 5.64
N ASP A 140 -19.79 3.90 5.33
CA ASP A 140 -20.02 4.96 6.31
C ASP A 140 -21.46 5.49 6.13
N PRO A 141 -22.31 5.45 7.16
CA PRO A 141 -23.68 5.96 7.10
C PRO A 141 -23.78 7.43 6.69
N ASN A 142 -22.74 8.23 6.93
CA ASN A 142 -22.71 9.66 6.60
C ASN A 142 -22.25 9.94 5.17
N ASN A 143 -21.58 8.98 4.52
CA ASN A 143 -20.99 9.14 3.19
C ASN A 143 -21.24 7.88 2.34
N PRO A 144 -22.41 7.75 1.68
CA PRO A 144 -22.71 6.58 0.87
C PRO A 144 -21.73 6.37 -0.30
N MET A 145 -21.05 7.44 -0.73
CA MET A 145 -20.03 7.38 -1.79
C MET A 145 -18.74 6.67 -1.36
N ARG A 146 -18.43 6.62 -0.05
CA ARG A 146 -17.19 6.00 0.46
C ARG A 146 -17.09 4.52 0.11
N LEU A 147 -18.22 3.81 0.15
CA LEU A 147 -18.27 2.39 -0.20
C LEU A 147 -17.87 2.18 -1.67
N PHE A 148 -18.37 3.03 -2.58
CA PHE A 148 -18.05 2.95 -4.00
C PHE A 148 -16.59 3.32 -4.28
N GLN A 149 -16.06 4.35 -3.61
CA GLN A 149 -14.66 4.76 -3.76
C GLN A 149 -13.70 3.66 -3.26
N ALA A 150 -13.91 3.15 -2.04
CA ALA A 150 -13.07 2.09 -1.49
C ALA A 150 -13.16 0.81 -2.31
N SER A 151 -14.37 0.43 -2.76
CA SER A 151 -14.56 -0.73 -3.64
C SER A 151 -13.88 -0.52 -5.00
N GLY A 152 -13.87 0.72 -5.51
CA GLY A 152 -13.16 1.09 -6.73
C GLY A 152 -11.65 0.86 -6.62
N SER A 153 -11.02 1.33 -5.55
CA SER A 153 -9.58 1.10 -5.30
C SER A 153 -9.26 -0.40 -5.11
N ILE A 154 -10.10 -1.13 -4.36
CA ILE A 154 -9.95 -2.59 -4.17
C ILE A 154 -10.10 -3.33 -5.51
N ALA A 155 -10.96 -2.87 -6.40
CA ALA A 155 -11.20 -3.52 -7.69
C ALA A 155 -9.96 -3.54 -8.59
N ILE A 156 -9.10 -2.52 -8.51
CA ILE A 156 -7.90 -2.44 -9.36
C ILE A 156 -6.89 -3.55 -9.00
N ILE A 157 -6.94 -4.09 -7.78
CA ILE A 157 -6.14 -5.27 -7.39
C ILE A 157 -6.46 -6.47 -8.30
N GLY A 158 -7.71 -6.61 -8.76
CA GLY A 158 -8.12 -7.65 -9.71
C GLY A 158 -7.48 -7.53 -11.10
N GLY A 159 -6.87 -6.39 -11.41
CA GLY A 159 -6.10 -6.17 -12.65
C GLY A 159 -4.66 -6.69 -12.59
N ALA A 160 -4.18 -7.09 -11.41
CA ALA A 160 -2.82 -7.62 -11.16
C ALA A 160 -1.67 -6.69 -11.63
N ASP A 161 -1.92 -5.38 -11.67
CA ASP A 161 -0.93 -4.37 -12.05
C ASP A 161 -0.68 -3.41 -10.87
N GLY A 162 0.47 -3.58 -10.22
CA GLY A 162 0.79 -2.90 -8.96
C GLY A 162 0.86 -1.36 -9.08
N PRO A 163 1.64 -0.79 -10.02
CA PRO A 163 1.77 0.67 -10.14
C PRO A 163 0.45 1.39 -10.46
N THR A 164 -0.43 0.79 -11.24
CA THR A 164 -1.76 1.39 -11.53
C THR A 164 -2.69 1.29 -10.33
N ALA A 165 -2.61 0.21 -9.54
CA ALA A 165 -3.32 0.10 -8.27
C ALA A 165 -2.88 1.18 -7.27
N ILE A 166 -1.58 1.45 -7.16
CA ILE A 166 -1.02 2.50 -6.28
C ILE A 166 -1.43 3.90 -6.77
N PHE A 167 -1.58 4.11 -8.08
CA PHE A 167 -1.98 5.40 -8.63
C PHE A 167 -3.46 5.76 -8.37
N LEU A 168 -4.33 4.75 -8.31
CA LEU A 168 -5.80 4.91 -8.19
C LEU A 168 -6.33 4.74 -6.76
N THR A 169 -5.45 4.46 -5.79
CA THR A 169 -5.79 4.26 -4.37
C THR A 169 -5.32 5.45 -3.55
#